data_AF-A0A7N2KXY1-F1
#
_entry.id   AF-A0A7N2KXY1-F1
#
_cell.length_a   1.000
_cell.length_b   1.000
_cell.length_c   1.000
_cell.angle_alpha   90.00
_cell.angle_beta   90.00
_cell.angle_gamma   90.00
#
_symmetry.space_group_name_H-M   'P 1'
#
loop_
_entity.id
_entity.type
_entity.pdbx_description
1 polymer ?
#
loop_
_entity_poly.entity_id
_entity_poly.type
_entity_poly.pdbx_seq_one_letter_code
_entity_poly.pdbx_strand_id
1 'polypeptide(L)'
;MIHEAARTERSRLYLAALKGDWKSVQGILKIQREITKARETTLHVAAAAIKEEFVKNLVSNAMSSEDLSVENIAGNMALSYAAATGNVNISKAMLEKNRDLPNLGSGVKPLYMAALLGHSQMVQFLYSETNKMVCQWDENEQAELFITCTCVRGGLYGKHK
;
A
#
# COMPACT_ATOMS: atom_id res chain seq x y z
N MET A 1 -0.59 30.67 -15.28
CA MET A 1 -1.42 30.61 -14.05
C MET A 1 -1.92 29.19 -13.72
N ILE A 2 -2.49 28.43 -14.67
CA ILE A 2 -3.00 27.06 -14.43
C ILE A 2 -1.95 26.04 -13.95
N HIS A 3 -0.71 26.09 -14.45
CA HIS A 3 0.36 25.19 -14.02
C HIS A 3 0.87 25.46 -12.60
N GLU A 4 0.85 26.72 -12.16
CA GLU A 4 1.26 27.13 -10.81
C GLU A 4 0.24 26.64 -9.76
N ALA A 5 -1.04 26.88 -10.03
CA ALA A 5 -2.14 26.43 -9.16
C ALA A 5 -2.16 24.91 -8.98
N ALA A 6 -1.95 24.16 -10.07
CA ALA A 6 -1.87 22.70 -10.02
C ALA A 6 -0.63 22.19 -9.26
N ARG A 7 0.49 22.93 -9.31
CA ARG A 7 1.71 22.60 -8.54
C ARG A 7 1.51 22.85 -7.04
N THR A 8 0.81 23.93 -6.69
CA THR A 8 0.45 24.26 -5.30
C THR A 8 -0.52 23.23 -4.72
N GLU A 9 -1.53 22.80 -5.49
CA GLU A 9 -2.50 21.79 -5.03
C GLU A 9 -1.86 20.42 -4.82
N ARG A 10 -0.97 19.96 -5.72
CA ARG A 10 -0.20 18.71 -5.51
C ARG A 10 0.63 18.76 -4.23
N SER A 11 1.31 19.88 -4.00
CA SER A 11 2.14 20.07 -2.80
C SER A 11 1.29 20.07 -1.52
N ARG A 12 0.09 20.68 -1.58
CA ARG A 12 -0.87 20.66 -0.47
C ARG A 12 -1.39 19.24 -0.19
N LEU A 13 -1.78 18.50 -1.23
CA LEU A 13 -2.23 17.10 -1.10
C LEU A 13 -1.13 16.21 -0.54
N TYR A 14 0.11 16.39 -0.99
CA TYR A 14 1.26 15.66 -0.47
C TYR A 14 1.46 15.90 1.03
N LEU A 15 1.47 17.16 1.47
CA LEU A 15 1.60 17.50 2.89
C LEU A 15 0.43 16.97 3.72
N ALA A 16 -0.79 17.03 3.19
CA ALA A 16 -1.97 16.51 3.87
C ALA A 16 -1.90 14.99 4.04
N ALA A 17 -1.55 14.24 3.00
CA ALA A 17 -1.38 12.79 3.05
C ALA A 17 -0.24 12.38 3.99
N LEU A 18 0.88 13.11 3.97
CA LEU A 18 2.02 12.88 4.86
C LEU A 18 1.68 13.14 6.33
N LYS A 19 0.88 14.18 6.62
CA LYS A 19 0.47 14.54 7.99
C LYS A 19 -0.79 13.79 8.47
N GLY A 20 -1.59 13.24 7.57
CA GLY A 20 -2.90 12.66 7.87
C GLY A 20 -4.00 13.69 8.04
N ASP A 21 -3.84 14.90 7.49
CA ASP A 21 -4.78 16.00 7.64
C ASP A 21 -5.94 15.90 6.63
N TRP A 22 -6.92 15.05 6.93
CA TRP A 22 -8.11 14.87 6.09
C TRP A 22 -8.94 16.15 5.95
N LYS A 23 -9.02 16.96 7.00
CA LYS A 23 -9.80 18.20 7.00
C LYS A 23 -9.29 19.19 5.95
N SER A 24 -7.98 19.29 5.78
CA SER A 24 -7.37 20.19 4.79
C SER A 24 -7.67 19.85 3.33
N VAL A 25 -8.11 18.61 3.04
CA VAL A 25 -8.42 18.12 1.69
C VAL A 25 -9.92 18.01 1.42
N GLN A 26 -10.77 18.24 2.44
CA GLN A 26 -12.22 18.32 2.26
C GLN A 26 -12.55 19.44 1.27
N GLY A 27 -13.23 19.09 0.18
CA GLY A 27 -13.58 20.02 -0.91
C GLY A 27 -12.67 19.96 -2.14
N ILE A 28 -11.59 19.18 -2.13
CA ILE A 28 -10.80 18.91 -3.34
C ILE A 28 -11.55 17.88 -4.20
N LEU A 29 -11.86 18.22 -5.46
CA LEU A 29 -12.72 17.41 -6.33
C LEU A 29 -12.16 16.01 -6.64
N LYS A 30 -10.83 15.87 -6.72
CA LYS A 30 -10.15 14.59 -7.02
C LYS A 30 -8.98 14.38 -6.06
N ILE A 31 -9.23 13.88 -4.85
CA ILE A 31 -8.17 13.71 -3.85
C ILE A 31 -7.18 12.61 -4.29
N GLN A 32 -7.67 11.50 -4.84
CA GLN A 32 -6.83 10.43 -5.36
C GLN A 32 -6.28 10.79 -6.74
N ARG A 33 -4.98 11.09 -6.81
CA ARG A 33 -4.23 11.36 -8.05
C ARG A 33 -2.74 11.21 -7.81
N GLU A 34 -1.95 11.19 -8.88
CA GLU A 34 -0.49 11.23 -8.82
C GLU A 34 -0.01 12.60 -8.28
N ILE A 35 0.78 12.56 -7.21
CA ILE A 35 1.26 13.75 -6.49
C ILE A 35 2.79 13.84 -6.40
N THR A 36 3.52 12.77 -6.73
CA THR A 36 5.00 12.77 -6.75
C THR A 36 5.57 12.54 -8.16
N LYS A 37 6.87 12.80 -8.33
CA LYS A 37 7.58 12.52 -9.59
C LYS A 37 7.70 11.02 -9.88
N ALA A 38 7.64 10.18 -8.86
CA ALA A 38 7.64 8.72 -8.98
C ALA A 38 6.26 8.17 -9.36
N ARG A 39 5.29 9.04 -9.71
CA ARG A 39 3.89 8.70 -9.97
C ARG A 39 3.18 8.08 -8.77
N GLU A 40 3.66 8.35 -7.55
CA GLU A 40 2.95 7.92 -6.35
C GLU A 40 1.69 8.74 -6.19
N THR A 41 0.60 8.04 -5.88
CA THR A 41 -0.69 8.68 -5.61
C THR A 41 -0.81 9.14 -4.16
N THR A 42 -1.84 9.92 -3.87
CA THR A 42 -2.19 10.31 -2.50
C THR A 42 -2.28 9.11 -1.55
N LEU A 43 -2.86 7.99 -2.01
CA LEU A 43 -2.92 6.75 -1.22
C LEU A 43 -1.54 6.15 -0.93
N HIS A 44 -0.60 6.16 -1.90
CA HIS A 44 0.76 5.67 -1.67
C HIS A 44 1.45 6.43 -0.54
N VAL A 45 1.40 7.77 -0.60
CA VAL A 45 2.03 8.64 0.39
C VAL A 45 1.37 8.47 1.77
N ALA A 46 0.04 8.39 1.84
CA ALA A 46 -0.67 8.18 3.09
C ALA A 46 -0.38 6.79 3.72
N ALA A 47 -0.27 5.75 2.90
CA ALA A 47 0.09 4.40 3.34
C ALA A 47 1.54 4.35 3.86
N ALA A 48 2.48 4.95 3.12
CA ALA A 48 3.88 5.08 3.54
C ALA A 48 4.03 5.86 4.85
N ALA A 49 3.20 6.88 5.06
CA ALA A 49 3.20 7.73 6.25
C ALA A 49 2.37 7.17 7.42
N ILE A 50 1.81 5.97 7.28
CA ILE A 50 1.05 5.25 8.30
C ILE A 50 -0.16 6.06 8.81
N LYS A 51 -0.84 6.76 7.90
CA LYS A 51 -2.00 7.62 8.24
C LYS A 51 -3.29 6.84 8.12
N GLU A 52 -3.56 5.96 9.09
CA GLU A 52 -4.70 5.04 9.04
C GLU A 52 -6.05 5.72 8.80
N GLU A 53 -6.36 6.79 9.57
CA GLU A 53 -7.63 7.50 9.44
C GLU A 53 -7.76 8.19 8.09
N PHE A 54 -6.66 8.78 7.59
CA PHE A 54 -6.63 9.40 6.27
C PHE A 54 -6.86 8.36 5.17
N VAL A 55 -6.20 7.19 5.26
CA VAL A 55 -6.41 6.09 4.33
C VAL A 55 -7.86 5.62 4.37
N LYS A 56 -8.43 5.35 5.55
CA LYS A 56 -9.82 4.90 5.70
C LYS A 56 -10.78 5.90 5.06
N ASN A 57 -10.63 7.19 5.35
CA ASN A 57 -11.46 8.23 4.76
C ASN A 57 -11.29 8.32 3.24
N LEU A 58 -10.06 8.19 2.73
CA LEU A 58 -9.77 8.22 1.30
C LEU A 58 -10.41 7.03 0.57
N VAL A 59 -10.22 5.81 1.09
CA VAL A 59 -10.76 4.57 0.53
C VAL A 59 -12.29 4.55 0.58
N SER A 60 -12.91 5.02 1.66
CA SER A 60 -14.37 5.04 1.79
C SER A 60 -15.04 6.10 0.91
N ASN A 61 -14.48 7.32 0.83
CA ASN A 61 -15.21 8.48 0.28
C ASN A 61 -14.78 8.90 -1.13
N ALA A 62 -13.58 8.53 -1.59
CA ALA A 62 -12.95 9.22 -2.73
C ALA A 62 -12.20 8.30 -3.71
N MET A 63 -12.50 6.99 -3.71
CA MET A 63 -11.84 6.01 -4.59
C MET A 63 -12.82 4.94 -5.08
N SER A 64 -12.59 4.36 -6.25
CA SER A 64 -13.19 3.08 -6.69
C SER A 64 -12.27 1.88 -6.35
N SER A 65 -12.69 0.66 -6.69
CA SER A 65 -11.86 -0.55 -6.55
C SER A 65 -10.62 -0.52 -7.46
N GLU A 66 -10.75 0.11 -8.63
CA GLU A 66 -9.69 0.21 -9.64
C GLU A 66 -8.63 1.24 -9.23
N ASP A 67 -9.01 2.28 -8.48
CA ASP A 67 -8.05 3.29 -8.00
C ASP A 67 -7.06 2.72 -6.96
N LEU A 68 -7.36 1.56 -6.37
CA LEU A 68 -6.51 0.87 -5.40
C LEU A 68 -5.35 0.10 -6.05
N SER A 69 -5.50 -0.31 -7.31
CA SER A 69 -4.49 -1.05 -8.06
C SER A 69 -3.59 -0.16 -8.92
N VAL A 70 -3.61 1.16 -8.70
CA VAL A 70 -2.72 2.09 -9.40
C VAL A 70 -1.27 1.85 -8.96
N GLU A 71 -0.39 1.68 -9.93
CA GLU A 71 1.05 1.47 -9.72
C GLU A 71 1.83 2.78 -9.88
N ASN A 72 2.91 2.92 -9.09
CA ASN A 72 3.93 3.94 -9.30
C ASN A 72 4.91 3.53 -10.42
N ILE A 73 5.96 4.33 -10.69
CA ILE A 73 6.96 4.00 -11.73
C ILE A 73 7.67 2.65 -11.49
N ALA A 74 7.81 2.23 -10.24
CA ALA A 74 8.45 0.96 -9.86
C ALA A 74 7.48 -0.23 -9.87
N GLY A 75 6.25 -0.07 -10.36
CA GLY A 75 5.22 -1.12 -10.36
C GLY A 75 4.59 -1.39 -8.99
N ASN A 76 4.93 -0.59 -7.97
CA ASN A 76 4.42 -0.78 -6.61
C ASN A 76 3.08 -0.08 -6.44
N MET A 77 2.12 -0.77 -5.83
CA MET A 77 0.83 -0.22 -5.39
C MET A 77 0.91 0.31 -3.96
N ALA A 78 -0.10 1.06 -3.51
CA ALA A 78 -0.17 1.55 -2.13
C ALA A 78 -0.20 0.42 -1.08
N LEU A 79 -0.77 -0.75 -1.41
CA LEU A 79 -0.74 -1.92 -0.54
C LEU A 79 0.70 -2.40 -0.27
N SER A 80 1.60 -2.29 -1.24
CA SER A 80 3.03 -2.63 -1.06
C SER A 80 3.69 -1.73 -0.02
N TYR A 81 3.31 -0.45 0.06
CA TYR A 81 3.79 0.48 1.09
C TYR A 81 3.16 0.20 2.46
N ALA A 82 1.87 -0.16 2.51
CA ALA A 82 1.23 -0.62 3.74
C ALA A 82 1.90 -1.88 4.29
N ALA A 83 2.24 -2.82 3.39
CA ALA A 83 2.99 -4.02 3.73
C ALA A 83 4.41 -3.69 4.20
N ALA A 84 5.09 -2.74 3.55
CA ALA A 84 6.42 -2.28 3.91
C ALA A 84 6.49 -1.61 5.29
N THR A 85 5.39 -1.03 5.76
CA THR A 85 5.28 -0.43 7.10
C THR A 85 4.74 -1.41 8.14
N GLY A 86 4.30 -2.59 7.73
CA GLY A 86 3.68 -3.58 8.60
C GLY A 86 2.29 -3.18 9.12
N ASN A 87 1.66 -2.13 8.58
CA ASN A 87 0.39 -1.63 9.09
C ASN A 87 -0.81 -2.44 8.59
N VAL A 88 -1.21 -3.44 9.37
CA VAL A 88 -2.31 -4.36 9.03
C VAL A 88 -3.65 -3.63 8.87
N ASN A 89 -3.90 -2.56 9.62
CA ASN A 89 -5.18 -1.84 9.58
C ASN A 89 -5.38 -1.10 8.25
N ILE A 90 -4.32 -0.50 7.72
CA ILE A 90 -4.31 0.13 6.39
C ILE A 90 -4.54 -0.92 5.31
N SER A 91 -3.85 -2.06 5.37
CA SER A 91 -4.05 -3.15 4.42
C SER A 91 -5.48 -3.70 4.48
N LYS A 92 -6.04 -3.90 5.68
CA LYS A 92 -7.45 -4.32 5.86
C LYS A 92 -8.42 -3.35 5.18
N ALA A 93 -8.26 -2.05 5.43
CA ALA A 93 -9.14 -1.04 4.83
C ALA A 93 -9.11 -1.08 3.29
N MET A 94 -7.95 -1.33 2.68
CA MET A 94 -7.83 -1.49 1.22
C MET A 94 -8.48 -2.80 0.74
N LEU A 95 -8.19 -3.92 1.40
CA LEU A 95 -8.69 -5.25 1.03
C LEU A 95 -10.20 -5.42 1.22
N GLU A 96 -10.81 -4.70 2.16
CA GLU A 96 -12.26 -4.63 2.32
C GLU A 96 -12.96 -4.15 1.04
N LYS A 97 -12.28 -3.31 0.26
CA LYS A 97 -12.81 -2.75 -0.99
C LYS A 97 -12.37 -3.51 -2.24
N ASN A 98 -11.15 -4.08 -2.24
CA ASN A 98 -10.67 -4.92 -3.33
C ASN A 98 -9.82 -6.07 -2.78
N ARG A 99 -10.38 -7.28 -2.77
CA ARG A 99 -9.73 -8.48 -2.23
C ARG A 99 -8.61 -9.04 -3.09
N ASP A 100 -8.55 -8.66 -4.36
CA ASP A 100 -7.55 -9.20 -5.28
C ASP A 100 -6.20 -8.46 -5.19
N LEU A 101 -6.17 -7.30 -4.52
CA LEU A 101 -4.96 -6.45 -4.37
C LEU A 101 -3.68 -7.17 -3.94
N PRO A 102 -3.68 -8.17 -3.02
CA PRO A 102 -2.44 -8.85 -2.63
C PRO A 102 -1.72 -9.56 -3.79
N ASN A 103 -2.45 -9.90 -4.87
CA ASN A 103 -1.93 -10.63 -6.03
C ASN A 103 -1.65 -9.71 -7.24
N LEU A 104 -2.05 -8.44 -7.17
CA LEU A 104 -1.85 -7.48 -8.24
C LEU A 104 -0.48 -6.80 -8.11
N GLY A 105 -0.16 -5.96 -9.09
CA GLY A 105 1.08 -5.18 -9.13
C GLY A 105 2.17 -5.88 -9.93
N SER A 106 2.81 -5.13 -10.83
CA SER A 106 4.00 -5.60 -11.57
C SER A 106 5.30 -5.52 -10.77
N GLY A 107 5.30 -4.76 -9.67
CA GLY A 107 6.44 -4.57 -8.79
C GLY A 107 6.58 -5.65 -7.71
N VAL A 108 7.12 -5.26 -6.57
CA VAL A 108 7.34 -6.20 -5.46
C VAL A 108 6.01 -6.54 -4.79
N LYS A 109 5.67 -7.83 -4.73
CA LYS A 109 4.41 -8.27 -4.11
C LYS A 109 4.34 -7.82 -2.64
N PRO A 110 3.18 -7.33 -2.16
CA PRO A 110 3.03 -6.88 -0.77
C PRO A 110 3.43 -7.93 0.27
N LEU A 111 3.07 -9.20 0.05
CA LEU A 111 3.42 -10.29 0.96
C LEU A 111 4.93 -10.47 1.10
N TYR A 112 5.66 -10.41 -0.01
CA TYR A 112 7.11 -10.46 0.00
C TYR A 112 7.72 -9.27 0.73
N MET A 113 7.25 -8.05 0.45
CA MET A 113 7.73 -6.83 1.10
C MET A 113 7.58 -6.90 2.63
N ALA A 114 6.43 -7.37 3.12
CA ALA A 114 6.20 -7.55 4.55
C ALA A 114 7.15 -8.60 5.16
N ALA A 115 7.44 -9.66 4.42
CA ALA A 115 8.27 -10.76 4.89
C ALA A 115 9.77 -10.40 4.89
N LEU A 116 10.25 -9.71 3.85
CA LEU A 116 11.60 -9.16 3.75
C LEU A 116 11.91 -8.21 4.92
N LEU A 117 10.92 -7.41 5.35
CA LEU A 117 11.06 -6.44 6.44
C LEU A 117 10.68 -7.03 7.81
N GLY A 118 10.40 -8.32 7.91
CA GLY A 118 10.15 -9.01 9.18
C GLY A 118 8.80 -8.70 9.84
N HIS A 119 7.85 -8.12 9.13
CA HIS A 119 6.51 -7.76 9.64
C HIS A 119 5.60 -9.00 9.77
N SER A 120 5.91 -9.86 10.74
CA SER A 120 5.28 -11.17 10.93
C SER A 120 3.74 -11.13 10.99
N GLN A 121 3.15 -10.12 11.65
CA GLN A 121 1.69 -9.97 11.70
C GLN A 121 1.10 -9.63 10.32
N MET A 122 1.77 -8.76 9.55
CA MET A 122 1.38 -8.43 8.19
C MET A 122 1.52 -9.62 7.26
N VAL A 123 2.60 -10.40 7.39
CA VAL A 123 2.81 -11.64 6.64
C VAL A 123 1.68 -12.63 6.91
N GLN A 124 1.33 -12.87 8.18
CA GLN A 124 0.22 -13.76 8.53
C GLN A 124 -1.10 -13.26 7.94
N PHE A 125 -1.37 -11.97 8.03
CA PHE A 125 -2.57 -11.36 7.47
C PHE A 125 -2.64 -11.53 5.94
N LEU A 126 -1.63 -11.04 5.21
CA LEU A 126 -1.60 -11.12 3.75
C LEU A 126 -1.57 -12.57 3.27
N TYR A 127 -0.81 -13.45 3.93
CA TYR A 127 -0.81 -14.88 3.60
C TYR A 127 -2.20 -15.48 3.74
N SER A 128 -2.94 -15.17 4.80
CA SER A 128 -4.29 -15.69 5.00
C SER A 128 -5.29 -15.23 3.93
N GLU A 129 -5.12 -13.99 3.43
CA GLU A 129 -5.94 -13.44 2.34
C GLU A 129 -5.50 -13.97 0.97
N THR A 130 -4.21 -14.32 0.81
CA THR A 130 -3.62 -14.80 -0.45
C THR A 130 -3.71 -16.32 -0.60
N ASN A 131 -3.80 -17.10 0.49
CA ASN A 131 -3.74 -18.58 0.47
C ASN A 131 -4.81 -19.24 -0.42
N LYS A 132 -5.87 -18.52 -0.79
CA LYS A 132 -6.85 -18.99 -1.77
C LYS A 132 -6.34 -19.01 -3.22
N MET A 133 -5.23 -18.33 -3.51
CA MET A 133 -4.70 -18.07 -4.85
C MET A 133 -3.21 -18.38 -5.02
N VAL A 134 -2.48 -18.73 -3.95
CA VAL A 134 -1.03 -19.06 -4.00
C VAL A 134 -0.72 -20.20 -4.99
N CYS A 135 -1.65 -21.13 -5.21
CA CYS A 135 -1.50 -22.22 -6.18
C CYS A 135 -1.37 -21.74 -7.64
N GLN A 136 -1.64 -20.47 -7.93
CA GLN A 136 -1.59 -19.88 -9.28
C GLN A 136 -0.32 -19.08 -9.53
N TRP A 137 0.52 -18.89 -8.50
CA TRP A 137 1.78 -18.15 -8.60
C TRP A 137 2.83 -18.98 -9.33
N ASP A 138 3.78 -18.33 -9.99
CA ASP A 138 4.84 -19.03 -10.69
C ASP A 138 5.84 -19.70 -9.72
N GLU A 139 6.67 -20.63 -10.24
CA GLU A 139 7.60 -21.41 -9.41
C GLU A 139 8.61 -20.54 -8.65
N ASN A 140 8.99 -19.37 -9.20
CA ASN A 140 9.90 -18.44 -8.52
C ASN A 140 9.17 -17.70 -7.40
N GLU A 141 7.94 -17.23 -7.65
CA GLU A 141 7.09 -16.59 -6.64
C GLU A 141 6.79 -17.55 -5.47
N GLN A 142 6.56 -18.83 -5.76
CA GLN A 142 6.36 -19.87 -4.74
C GLN A 142 7.63 -20.17 -3.96
N ALA A 143 8.78 -20.29 -4.63
CA ALA A 143 10.08 -20.52 -3.98
C ALA A 143 10.49 -19.33 -3.09
N GLU A 144 10.27 -18.11 -3.57
CA GLU A 144 10.58 -16.88 -2.84
C GLU A 144 9.67 -16.70 -1.63
N LEU A 145 8.37 -17.03 -1.76
CA LEU A 145 7.46 -17.09 -0.63
C LEU A 145 7.88 -18.16 0.39
N PHE A 146 8.31 -19.34 -0.08
CA PHE A 146 8.76 -20.44 0.78
C PHE A 146 10.00 -20.06 1.60
N ILE A 147 11.03 -19.49 0.96
CA ILE A 147 12.24 -19.01 1.64
C ILE A 147 11.88 -17.93 2.67
N THR A 148 11.06 -16.96 2.28
CA THR A 148 10.77 -15.84 3.18
C THR A 148 9.85 -16.26 4.33
N CYS A 149 8.86 -17.12 4.10
CA CYS A 149 7.99 -17.65 5.16
C CYS A 149 8.73 -18.57 6.14
N THR A 150 9.69 -19.37 5.66
CA THR A 150 10.53 -20.21 6.55
C THR A 150 11.44 -19.34 7.41
N CYS A 151 12.02 -18.28 6.86
CA CYS A 151 12.83 -17.34 7.62
C CYS A 151 12.02 -16.48 8.61
N VAL A 152 10.78 -16.08 8.29
CA VAL A 152 9.88 -15.39 9.24
C VAL A 152 9.41 -16.34 10.36
N ARG A 153 8.97 -17.56 10.03
CA ARG A 153 8.57 -18.58 11.02
C ARG A 153 9.73 -19.06 11.88
N GLY A 154 10.93 -19.13 11.32
CA GLY A 154 12.17 -19.48 12.02
C GLY A 154 12.76 -18.33 12.86
N GLY A 155 12.15 -17.14 12.85
CA GLY A 155 12.62 -15.98 13.62
C GLY A 155 13.95 -15.40 13.13
N LEU A 156 14.37 -15.71 11.89
CA LEU A 156 15.65 -15.29 11.32
C LEU A 156 15.69 -13.81 10.90
N TYR A 157 14.53 -13.17 10.71
CA TYR A 157 14.43 -11.74 10.36
C TYR A 157 14.33 -10.77 11.56
N GLY A 158 14.66 -11.24 12.76
CA GLY A 158 15.06 -10.36 13.85
C GLY A 158 13.91 -9.79 14.70
N LYS A 159 13.99 -10.07 16.00
CA LYS A 159 13.43 -9.20 17.03
C LYS A 159 14.26 -7.91 17.06
N HIS A 160 13.86 -6.87 16.33
CA HIS A 160 14.39 -5.55 16.62
C HIS A 160 13.63 -4.95 17.81
N LYS A 161 14.38 -4.72 18.90
CA LYS A 161 13.97 -4.02 20.12
C LYS A 161 13.61 -2.57 19.83
#